data_AF-A0A6A5GMM1-F1
#
_entry.id   AF-A0A6A5GMM1-F1
#
_cell.length_a   1.000
_cell.length_b   1.000
_cell.length_c   1.000
_cell.angle_alpha   90.00
_cell.angle_beta   90.00
_cell.angle_gamma   90.00
#
_symmetry.space_group_name_H-M   'P 1'
#
loop_
_entity.id
_entity.type
_entity.pdbx_description
1 polymer ?
#
loop_
_entity_poly.entity_id
_entity_poly.type
_entity_poly.pdbx_seq_one_letter_code
_entity_poly.pdbx_strand_id
1 'polypeptide(L)'
;MFPVFTEDELLAMSGSVLQELTAEEMESKLVFLSRVPTWLLEMAIARLSYCFQPFDCRHNNRPLPFTPLIQFIIKKEGQEKRIERYAYTMKLHEAVRKLNGLIFGGRKAVVQAHTFPFIAESVALRIPQGLKIRVRELRFKENMNGRFEALNNLINEFSYPLESLSILNQEEDIDYFSHPALTSAQRIYLVGAAPLDIDLLLNLSNKIVHFKYIWSPDFSTEELMTFARKIITVGSPVGVQRTFRMSHEDSIDNLLNRVGIRTNR
;
A
#
# COMPACT_ATOMS: atom_id res chain seq x y z
N MET A 1 0.93 -11.44 -8.18
CA MET A 1 0.66 -11.82 -9.58
C MET A 1 0.62 -10.51 -10.32
N PHE A 2 1.58 -10.25 -11.20
CA PHE A 2 1.51 -9.07 -12.05
C PHE A 2 0.35 -9.27 -13.04
N PRO A 3 -0.51 -8.25 -13.23
CA PRO A 3 -1.65 -8.41 -14.09
C PRO A 3 -1.17 -8.56 -15.56
N VAL A 4 -1.67 -9.60 -16.24
CA VAL A 4 -1.37 -9.90 -17.66
C VAL A 4 -2.03 -8.89 -18.60
N PHE A 5 -3.07 -8.22 -18.09
CA PHE A 5 -3.81 -7.17 -18.78
C PHE A 5 -3.81 -5.92 -17.89
N THR A 6 -3.64 -4.73 -18.47
CA THR A 6 -3.81 -3.48 -17.73
C THR A 6 -5.28 -3.26 -17.36
N GLU A 7 -5.57 -2.38 -16.40
CA GLU A 7 -6.97 -2.04 -16.07
C GLU A 7 -7.71 -1.47 -17.29
N ASP A 8 -7.02 -0.69 -18.12
CA ASP A 8 -7.57 -0.14 -19.37
C ASP A 8 -7.92 -1.23 -20.38
N GLU A 9 -7.08 -2.26 -20.52
CA GLU A 9 -7.37 -3.42 -21.38
C GLU A 9 -8.56 -4.23 -20.85
N LEU A 10 -8.66 -4.41 -19.54
CA LEU A 10 -9.81 -5.09 -18.91
C LEU A 10 -11.11 -4.29 -19.08
N LEU A 11 -11.04 -2.96 -19.00
CA LEU A 11 -12.16 -2.04 -19.27
C LEU A 11 -12.58 -2.09 -20.74
N ALA A 12 -11.63 -2.09 -21.68
CA ALA A 12 -11.90 -2.23 -23.11
C ALA A 12 -12.58 -3.57 -23.44
N MET A 13 -12.16 -4.65 -22.79
CA MET A 13 -12.75 -5.99 -22.92
C MET A 13 -14.14 -6.13 -22.27
N SER A 14 -14.57 -5.18 -21.43
CA SER A 14 -15.87 -5.20 -20.75
C SER A 14 -17.04 -4.67 -21.59
N GLY A 15 -16.74 -4.04 -22.73
CA GLY A 15 -17.74 -3.59 -23.70
C GLY A 15 -18.20 -4.68 -24.67
N SER A 16 -19.22 -4.40 -25.49
CA SER A 16 -19.65 -5.26 -26.62
C SER A 16 -18.65 -5.29 -27.79
N VAL A 17 -17.48 -4.68 -27.61
CA VAL A 17 -16.38 -4.68 -28.58
C VAL A 17 -15.24 -5.47 -27.92
N LEU A 18 -15.02 -6.70 -28.38
CA LEU A 18 -13.71 -7.35 -28.23
C LEU A 18 -12.72 -6.47 -28.98
N GLN A 19 -12.00 -5.59 -28.29
CA GLN A 19 -10.84 -4.94 -28.91
C GLN A 19 -9.81 -6.05 -29.10
N GLU A 20 -9.68 -6.51 -30.35
CA GLU A 20 -8.67 -7.50 -30.72
C GLU A 20 -7.29 -6.90 -30.45
N LEU A 21 -6.50 -7.60 -29.62
CA LEU A 21 -5.11 -7.25 -29.38
C LEU A 21 -4.37 -7.27 -30.71
N THR A 22 -3.47 -6.31 -30.92
CA THR A 22 -2.59 -6.33 -32.08
C THR A 22 -1.67 -7.56 -32.03
N ALA A 23 -1.17 -7.99 -33.19
CA ALA A 23 -0.26 -9.14 -33.27
C ALA A 23 1.00 -8.95 -32.40
N GLU A 24 1.50 -7.72 -32.29
CA GLU A 24 2.66 -7.38 -31.46
C GLU A 24 2.37 -7.47 -29.95
N GLU A 25 1.20 -6.99 -29.51
CA GLU A 25 0.74 -7.14 -28.12
C GLU A 25 0.51 -8.60 -27.76
N MET A 26 -0.05 -9.37 -28.70
CA MET A 26 -0.31 -10.79 -28.51
C MET A 26 1.00 -11.58 -28.38
N GLU A 27 1.99 -11.30 -29.24
CA GLU A 27 3.32 -11.91 -29.19
C GLU A 27 4.04 -11.56 -27.88
N SER A 28 3.99 -10.30 -27.45
CA SER A 28 4.57 -9.85 -26.17
C SER A 28 3.95 -10.58 -24.98
N LYS A 29 2.62 -10.74 -24.97
CA LYS A 29 1.91 -11.49 -23.91
C LYS A 29 2.19 -12.99 -23.96
N LEU A 30 2.35 -13.58 -25.15
CA LEU A 30 2.74 -14.98 -25.32
C LEU A 30 4.17 -15.24 -24.83
N VAL A 31 5.10 -14.33 -25.09
CA VAL A 31 6.47 -14.40 -24.54
C VAL A 31 6.45 -14.31 -23.01
N PHE A 32 5.58 -13.50 -22.43
CA PHE A 32 5.41 -13.47 -20.98
C PHE A 32 4.83 -14.78 -20.45
N LEU A 33 3.73 -15.27 -21.02
CA LEU A 33 3.05 -16.49 -20.58
C LEU A 33 3.93 -17.75 -20.75
N SER A 34 4.73 -17.83 -21.81
CA SER A 34 5.67 -18.94 -22.03
C SER A 34 6.83 -18.99 -21.02
N ARG A 35 7.13 -17.87 -20.34
CA ARG A 35 8.10 -17.81 -19.24
C ARG A 35 7.49 -18.21 -17.89
N VAL A 36 6.17 -18.31 -17.81
CA VAL A 36 5.44 -18.71 -16.60
C VAL A 36 5.30 -20.24 -16.59
N PRO A 37 5.65 -20.94 -15.49
CA PRO A 37 5.43 -22.37 -15.40
C PRO A 37 3.96 -22.75 -15.61
N THR A 38 3.68 -23.79 -16.40
CA THR A 38 2.32 -24.25 -16.72
C THR A 38 1.44 -24.45 -15.49
N TRP A 39 1.98 -25.05 -14.43
CA TRP A 39 1.24 -25.27 -13.18
C TRP A 39 0.76 -23.96 -12.52
N LEU A 40 1.51 -22.87 -12.67
CA LEU A 40 1.13 -21.57 -12.12
C LEU A 40 -0.03 -20.95 -12.91
N LEU A 41 -0.03 -21.16 -14.23
CA LEU A 41 -1.13 -20.75 -15.11
C LEU A 41 -2.38 -21.58 -14.86
N GLU A 42 -2.26 -22.91 -14.75
CA GLU A 42 -3.38 -23.80 -14.42
C GLU A 42 -4.00 -23.45 -13.05
N MET A 43 -3.16 -23.18 -12.05
CA MET A 43 -3.61 -22.74 -10.73
C MET A 43 -4.32 -21.38 -10.80
N ALA A 44 -3.83 -20.45 -11.62
CA ALA A 44 -4.45 -19.15 -11.83
C ALA A 44 -5.83 -19.29 -12.52
N ILE A 45 -5.91 -20.08 -13.58
CA ILE A 45 -7.16 -20.37 -14.31
C ILE A 45 -8.18 -21.00 -13.35
N ALA A 46 -7.80 -22.06 -12.65
CA ALA A 46 -8.70 -22.74 -11.70
C ALA A 46 -9.22 -21.78 -10.62
N ARG A 47 -8.33 -20.94 -10.07
CA ARG A 47 -8.71 -19.92 -9.08
C ARG A 47 -9.68 -18.90 -9.66
N LEU A 48 -9.41 -18.38 -10.86
CA LEU A 48 -10.28 -17.41 -11.53
C LEU A 48 -11.64 -18.03 -11.86
N SER A 49 -11.68 -19.23 -12.42
CA SER A 49 -12.93 -19.96 -12.67
C SER A 49 -13.76 -20.12 -11.40
N TYR A 50 -13.13 -20.43 -10.25
CA TYR A 50 -13.82 -20.49 -8.97
C TYR A 50 -14.34 -19.12 -8.51
N CYS A 51 -13.56 -18.05 -8.69
CA CYS A 51 -13.98 -16.69 -8.36
C CYS A 51 -15.13 -16.18 -9.25
N PHE A 52 -15.17 -16.59 -10.51
CA PHE A 52 -16.19 -16.18 -11.48
C PHE A 52 -17.45 -17.04 -11.48
N GLN A 53 -17.37 -18.27 -10.98
CA GLN A 53 -18.51 -19.19 -10.91
C GLN A 53 -19.81 -18.57 -10.34
N PRO A 54 -19.79 -17.73 -9.28
CA PRO A 54 -21.02 -17.08 -8.81
C PRO A 54 -21.64 -16.12 -9.82
N PHE A 55 -20.80 -15.42 -10.60
CA PHE A 55 -21.24 -14.48 -11.63
C PHE A 55 -21.81 -15.25 -12.82
N ASP A 56 -21.15 -16.33 -13.24
CA ASP A 56 -21.63 -17.21 -14.32
C ASP A 56 -22.97 -17.84 -13.97
N CYS A 57 -23.11 -18.37 -12.75
CA CYS A 57 -24.37 -18.92 -12.24
C CYS A 57 -25.47 -17.85 -12.27
N ARG A 58 -25.18 -16.63 -11.79
CA ARG A 58 -26.14 -15.53 -11.78
C ARG A 58 -26.53 -15.09 -13.20
N HIS A 59 -25.58 -14.98 -14.11
CA HIS A 59 -25.83 -14.57 -15.50
C HIS A 59 -26.70 -15.60 -16.24
N ASN A 60 -26.44 -16.89 -16.01
CA ASN A 60 -27.14 -17.99 -16.66
C ASN A 60 -28.37 -18.50 -15.88
N ASN A 61 -28.81 -17.79 -14.83
CA ASN A 61 -29.91 -18.19 -13.94
C ASN A 61 -29.78 -19.63 -13.38
N ARG A 62 -28.55 -20.08 -13.10
CA ARG A 62 -28.26 -21.39 -12.50
C ARG A 62 -28.10 -21.27 -10.98
N PRO A 63 -28.50 -22.28 -10.20
CA PRO A 63 -28.22 -22.29 -8.77
C PRO A 63 -26.70 -22.34 -8.52
N LEU A 64 -26.27 -21.77 -7.39
CA LEU A 64 -24.89 -21.92 -6.95
C LEU A 64 -24.62 -23.40 -6.58
N PRO A 65 -23.44 -23.94 -6.91
CA PRO A 65 -23.06 -25.30 -6.55
C PRO A 65 -22.68 -25.45 -5.06
N PHE A 66 -22.82 -24.38 -4.28
CA PHE A 66 -22.54 -24.34 -2.86
C PHE A 66 -23.49 -23.37 -2.14
N THR A 67 -23.65 -23.56 -0.84
CA THR A 67 -24.39 -22.63 0.01
C THR A 67 -23.47 -21.47 0.42
N PRO A 68 -23.77 -20.21 0.04
CA PRO A 68 -22.97 -19.08 0.48
C PRO A 68 -23.15 -18.84 1.98
N LEU A 69 -22.04 -18.65 2.68
CA LEU A 69 -21.99 -18.39 4.12
C LEU A 69 -21.11 -17.16 4.40
N ILE A 70 -21.44 -16.41 5.45
CA ILE A 70 -20.54 -15.41 6.03
C ILE A 70 -19.74 -16.09 7.13
N GLN A 71 -18.41 -16.05 7.04
CA GLN A 71 -17.53 -16.64 8.04
C GLN A 71 -16.89 -15.54 8.88
N PHE A 72 -17.07 -15.60 10.21
CA PHE A 72 -16.39 -14.75 11.17
C PHE A 72 -15.32 -15.58 11.90
N ILE A 73 -14.08 -15.11 11.87
CA ILE A 73 -12.93 -15.81 12.47
C ILE A 73 -12.39 -14.94 13.59
N ILE A 74 -12.33 -15.49 14.79
CA ILE A 74 -11.70 -14.87 15.95
C ILE A 74 -10.39 -15.61 16.21
N LYS A 75 -9.28 -14.89 16.12
CA LYS A 75 -7.94 -15.41 16.42
C LYS A 75 -7.36 -14.64 17.60
N LYS A 76 -6.94 -15.36 18.62
CA LYS A 76 -6.14 -14.82 19.72
C LYS A 76 -4.80 -15.53 19.73
N GLU A 77 -3.73 -14.79 20.03
CA GLU A 77 -2.38 -15.35 20.10
C GLU A 77 -2.33 -16.47 21.14
N GLY A 78 -1.70 -17.60 20.79
CA GLY A 78 -1.62 -18.78 21.64
C GLY A 78 -2.92 -19.58 21.81
N GLN A 79 -4.00 -19.24 21.09
CA GLN A 79 -5.27 -19.96 21.15
C GLN A 79 -5.70 -20.47 19.76
N GLU A 80 -6.45 -21.56 19.77
CA GLU A 80 -7.08 -22.06 18.54
C GLU A 80 -8.04 -21.01 17.96
N LYS A 81 -8.07 -20.95 16.63
CA LYS A 81 -8.98 -20.04 15.91
C LYS A 81 -10.42 -20.50 16.14
N ARG A 82 -11.27 -19.58 16.59
CA ARG A 82 -12.72 -19.81 16.64
C ARG A 82 -13.32 -19.39 15.30
N ILE A 83 -14.05 -20.30 14.66
CA ILE A 83 -14.70 -20.07 13.37
C ILE A 83 -16.21 -20.15 13.57
N GLU A 84 -16.91 -19.07 13.22
CA GLU A 84 -18.37 -18.99 13.20
C GLU A 84 -18.85 -18.81 11.77
N ARG A 85 -19.94 -19.48 11.40
CA ARG A 85 -20.53 -19.40 10.07
C ARG A 85 -21.99 -19.05 10.16
N TYR A 86 -22.41 -18.09 9.35
CA TYR A 86 -23.75 -17.54 9.31
C TYR A 86 -24.30 -17.70 7.89
N ALA A 87 -25.60 -17.93 7.76
CA ALA A 87 -26.25 -17.91 6.45
C ALA A 87 -26.04 -16.55 5.76
N TYR A 88 -25.80 -16.55 4.45
CA TYR A 88 -25.64 -15.32 3.66
C TYR A 88 -26.98 -14.63 3.41
N THR A 89 -27.55 -14.03 4.46
CA THR A 89 -28.86 -13.33 4.43
C THR A 89 -28.74 -11.83 4.20
N MET A 90 -27.51 -11.29 4.19
CA MET A 90 -27.22 -9.87 3.96
C MET A 90 -25.91 -9.71 3.21
N LYS A 91 -25.69 -8.56 2.58
CA LYS A 91 -24.45 -8.30 1.84
C LYS A 91 -23.27 -8.25 2.82
N LEU A 92 -22.09 -8.74 2.42
CA LEU A 92 -20.90 -8.76 3.29
C LEU A 92 -20.60 -7.38 3.90
N HIS A 93 -20.80 -6.32 3.13
CA HIS A 93 -20.56 -4.96 3.61
C HIS A 93 -21.55 -4.50 4.70
N GLU A 94 -22.79 -5.00 4.68
CA GLU A 94 -23.78 -4.74 5.73
C GLU A 94 -23.43 -5.53 7.00
N ALA A 95 -22.95 -6.77 6.84
CA ALA A 95 -22.45 -7.57 7.94
C ALA A 95 -21.24 -6.90 8.62
N VAL A 96 -20.28 -6.39 7.84
CA VAL A 96 -19.13 -5.62 8.38
C VAL A 96 -19.60 -4.35 9.10
N ARG A 97 -20.55 -3.60 8.53
CA ARG A 97 -21.13 -2.42 9.19
C ARG A 97 -21.79 -2.77 10.52
N LYS A 98 -22.58 -3.85 10.57
CA LYS A 98 -23.21 -4.35 11.81
C LYS A 98 -22.16 -4.78 12.84
N LEU A 99 -21.15 -5.53 12.42
CA LEU A 99 -20.05 -5.95 13.29
C LEU A 99 -19.31 -4.76 13.89
N ASN A 100 -18.94 -3.78 13.06
CA ASN A 100 -18.32 -2.54 13.52
C ASN A 100 -19.24 -1.77 14.49
N GLY A 101 -20.55 -1.75 14.22
CA GLY A 101 -21.55 -1.18 15.12
C GLY A 101 -21.63 -1.89 16.47
N LEU A 102 -21.54 -3.23 16.50
CA LEU A 102 -21.53 -4.00 17.74
C LEU A 102 -20.24 -3.78 18.54
N ILE A 103 -19.09 -3.72 17.86
CA ILE A 103 -17.79 -3.55 18.52
C ILE A 103 -17.60 -2.12 18.99
N PHE A 104 -17.85 -1.12 18.14
CA PHE A 104 -17.47 0.28 18.37
C PHE A 104 -18.66 1.23 18.54
N GLY A 105 -19.89 0.80 18.26
CA GLY A 105 -21.07 1.65 18.38
C GLY A 105 -21.28 2.14 19.81
N GLY A 106 -21.69 3.42 19.93
CA GLY A 106 -21.93 4.05 21.22
C GLY A 106 -20.69 4.35 22.07
N ARG A 107 -19.48 3.98 21.61
CA ARG A 107 -18.24 4.36 22.30
C ARG A 107 -18.01 5.85 22.21
N LYS A 108 -17.95 6.50 23.39
CA LYS A 108 -17.53 7.89 23.54
C LYS A 108 -16.03 8.04 23.77
N ALA A 109 -15.39 7.00 24.32
CA ALA A 109 -13.96 6.99 24.59
C ALA A 109 -13.15 6.81 23.30
N VAL A 110 -12.01 7.52 23.23
CA VAL A 110 -11.07 7.41 22.11
C VAL A 110 -10.40 6.04 22.14
N VAL A 111 -10.52 5.29 21.04
CA VAL A 111 -9.86 3.99 20.87
C VAL A 111 -8.37 4.20 20.67
N GLN A 112 -7.53 3.51 21.45
CA GLN A 112 -6.09 3.54 21.27
C GLN A 112 -5.67 2.45 20.30
N ALA A 113 -4.99 2.85 19.22
CA ALA A 113 -4.37 1.93 18.27
C ALA A 113 -2.90 2.31 18.10
N HIS A 114 -2.00 1.33 18.09
CA HIS A 114 -0.59 1.63 17.81
C HIS A 114 -0.41 1.95 16.33
N THR A 115 -0.85 1.05 15.46
CA THR A 115 -0.75 1.18 14.00
C THR A 115 -2.13 1.10 13.38
N PHE A 116 -2.42 2.00 12.43
CA PHE A 116 -3.62 1.94 11.59
C PHE A 116 -3.21 1.79 10.11
N PRO A 117 -3.25 0.56 9.57
CA PRO A 117 -2.97 0.33 8.17
C PRO A 117 -4.22 0.61 7.33
N PHE A 118 -4.15 1.64 6.51
CA PHE A 118 -5.13 1.88 5.46
C PHE A 118 -4.42 1.66 4.13
N ILE A 119 -4.23 0.39 3.75
CA ILE A 119 -3.39 -0.03 2.61
C ILE A 119 -4.15 -0.72 1.49
N ALA A 120 -5.40 -1.11 1.73
CA ALA A 120 -6.21 -1.79 0.73
C ALA A 120 -6.89 -0.78 -0.19
N GLU A 121 -6.87 -1.05 -1.49
CA GLU A 121 -7.53 -0.25 -2.51
C GLU A 121 -9.06 -0.29 -2.32
N SER A 122 -9.72 0.84 -2.58
CA SER A 122 -11.19 0.95 -2.63
C SER A 122 -11.93 0.45 -1.38
N VAL A 123 -11.33 0.57 -0.19
CA VAL A 123 -11.94 0.14 1.07
C VAL A 123 -12.80 1.24 1.69
N ALA A 124 -14.10 0.99 1.74
CA ALA A 124 -15.01 1.70 2.64
C ALA A 124 -14.98 1.06 4.05
N LEU A 125 -14.39 1.76 5.01
CA LEU A 125 -14.17 1.29 6.40
C LEU A 125 -15.47 1.02 7.18
N ARG A 126 -16.61 1.63 6.77
CA ARG A 126 -17.96 1.42 7.36
C ARG A 126 -17.96 1.49 8.88
N ILE A 127 -17.44 2.60 9.37
CA ILE A 127 -17.22 2.84 10.80
C ILE A 127 -18.47 3.51 11.41
N PRO A 128 -18.80 3.23 12.68
CA PRO A 128 -19.86 3.94 13.38
C PRO A 128 -19.57 5.44 13.48
N GLN A 129 -20.62 6.26 13.40
CA GLN A 129 -20.50 7.70 13.56
C GLN A 129 -19.95 8.04 14.95
N GLY A 130 -19.07 9.05 15.00
CA GLY A 130 -18.50 9.55 16.24
C GLY A 130 -17.33 8.72 16.79
N LEU A 131 -16.95 7.60 16.14
CA LEU A 131 -15.75 6.88 16.54
C LEU A 131 -14.53 7.78 16.36
N LYS A 132 -13.70 7.86 17.41
CA LYS A 132 -12.39 8.50 17.39
C LYS A 132 -11.31 7.48 17.73
N ILE A 133 -10.24 7.49 16.95
CA ILE A 133 -9.08 6.60 17.13
C ILE A 133 -7.84 7.46 17.31
N ARG A 134 -7.10 7.24 18.39
CA ARG A 134 -5.76 7.78 18.56
C ARG A 134 -4.76 6.77 18.02
N VAL A 135 -3.91 7.23 17.11
CA VAL A 135 -2.90 6.40 16.43
C VAL A 135 -1.50 6.94 16.68
N ARG A 136 -0.50 6.07 16.63
CA ARG A 136 0.91 6.49 16.61
C ARG A 136 1.52 6.32 15.23
N GLU A 137 1.13 5.26 14.54
CA GLU A 137 1.60 4.92 13.21
C GLU A 137 0.46 4.87 12.20
N LEU A 138 0.61 5.56 11.08
CA LEU A 138 -0.25 5.44 9.90
C LEU A 138 0.49 4.77 8.75
N ARG A 139 -0.20 3.91 8.01
CA ARG A 139 0.34 3.32 6.78
C ARG A 139 -0.65 3.45 5.64
N PHE A 140 -0.24 4.11 4.58
CA PHE A 140 -1.02 4.34 3.38
C PHE A 140 -0.41 3.67 2.15
N LYS A 141 -1.27 3.38 1.17
CA LYS A 141 -0.89 2.87 -0.15
C LYS A 141 -1.58 3.74 -1.22
N GLU A 142 -0.88 4.59 -1.94
CA GLU A 142 -1.46 5.55 -2.91
C GLU A 142 -2.46 6.54 -2.28
N ASN A 143 -2.75 7.62 -3.02
CA ASN A 143 -3.72 8.67 -2.70
C ASN A 143 -3.68 9.08 -1.22
N MET A 144 -2.53 9.57 -0.78
CA MET A 144 -2.28 9.92 0.62
C MET A 144 -3.27 11.01 1.10
N ASN A 145 -3.47 12.05 0.29
CA ASN A 145 -4.33 13.18 0.64
C ASN A 145 -5.79 12.76 0.79
N GLY A 146 -6.34 12.03 -0.19
CA GLY A 146 -7.70 11.48 -0.08
C GLY A 146 -7.86 10.53 1.10
N ARG A 147 -6.81 9.80 1.51
CA ARG A 147 -6.84 8.96 2.72
C ARG A 147 -6.82 9.78 4.00
N PHE A 148 -6.04 10.85 4.07
CA PHE A 148 -6.10 11.76 5.22
C PHE A 148 -7.47 12.42 5.33
N GLU A 149 -8.04 12.89 4.22
CA GLU A 149 -9.40 13.45 4.19
C GLU A 149 -10.45 12.44 4.68
N ALA A 150 -10.41 11.21 4.17
CA ALA A 150 -11.30 10.13 4.60
C ALA A 150 -11.16 9.80 6.09
N LEU A 151 -9.97 10.02 6.66
CA LEU A 151 -9.64 9.75 8.05
C LEU A 151 -9.78 10.97 8.97
N ASN A 152 -10.01 12.18 8.45
CA ASN A 152 -10.02 13.42 9.21
C ASN A 152 -10.99 13.38 10.40
N ASN A 153 -12.18 12.81 10.18
CA ASN A 153 -13.18 12.65 11.22
C ASN A 153 -12.98 11.43 12.13
N LEU A 154 -12.10 10.49 11.76
CA LEU A 154 -11.83 9.27 12.52
C LEU A 154 -10.62 9.43 13.45
N ILE A 155 -9.54 10.01 12.95
CA ILE A 155 -8.29 10.13 13.69
C ILE A 155 -8.43 11.29 14.67
N ASN A 156 -8.09 11.02 15.92
CA ASN A 156 -8.10 12.00 16.98
C ASN A 156 -6.90 12.95 16.84
N GLU A 157 -7.10 14.25 17.09
CA GLU A 157 -6.07 15.29 16.99
C GLU A 157 -4.81 15.01 17.83
N PHE A 158 -4.95 14.35 18.99
CA PHE A 158 -3.84 13.95 19.86
C PHE A 158 -2.98 12.81 19.28
N SER A 159 -3.26 12.37 18.04
CA SER A 159 -2.38 11.49 17.26
C SER A 159 -1.24 12.27 16.60
N TYR A 160 -1.37 13.59 16.44
CA TYR A 160 -0.38 14.41 15.75
C TYR A 160 0.54 15.14 16.75
N PRO A 161 1.84 15.31 16.42
CA PRO A 161 2.54 14.70 15.27
C PRO A 161 2.62 13.17 15.41
N LEU A 162 2.56 12.47 14.28
CA LEU A 162 2.64 11.01 14.25
C LEU A 162 4.04 10.54 14.65
N GLU A 163 4.12 9.42 15.38
CA GLU A 163 5.39 8.75 15.65
C GLU A 163 5.96 8.18 14.35
N SER A 164 5.09 7.60 13.51
CA SER A 164 5.49 7.14 12.19
C SER A 164 4.42 7.27 11.11
N LEU A 165 4.85 7.60 9.89
CA LEU A 165 4.02 7.56 8.68
C LEU A 165 4.71 6.74 7.59
N SER A 166 4.04 5.73 7.06
CA SER A 166 4.52 4.93 5.93
C SER A 166 3.63 5.17 4.72
N ILE A 167 4.23 5.44 3.58
CA ILE A 167 3.52 5.67 2.31
C ILE A 167 4.11 4.70 1.29
N LEU A 168 3.26 3.83 0.77
CA LEU A 168 3.57 2.99 -0.38
C LEU A 168 2.96 3.65 -1.61
N ASN A 169 3.77 4.17 -2.51
CA ASN A 169 3.29 4.95 -3.64
C ASN A 169 3.68 4.29 -4.96
N GLN A 170 2.71 3.97 -5.82
CA GLN A 170 2.93 3.30 -7.10
C GLN A 170 3.22 4.25 -8.25
N GLU A 171 2.70 5.47 -8.16
CA GLU A 171 2.80 6.49 -9.22
C GLU A 171 3.65 7.67 -8.76
N GLU A 172 4.03 8.56 -9.66
CA GLU A 172 4.80 9.76 -9.33
C GLU A 172 3.88 10.90 -8.84
N ASP A 173 3.06 10.63 -7.82
CA ASP A 173 2.19 11.64 -7.22
C ASP A 173 3.01 12.66 -6.41
N ILE A 174 2.87 13.94 -6.72
CA ILE A 174 3.67 15.05 -6.13
C ILE A 174 2.96 15.63 -4.90
N ASP A 175 1.64 15.50 -4.81
CA ASP A 175 0.81 16.31 -3.91
C ASP A 175 1.07 16.00 -2.42
N TYR A 176 1.53 14.78 -2.10
CA TYR A 176 1.68 14.35 -0.72
C TYR A 176 2.88 14.95 0.03
N PHE A 177 3.91 15.46 -0.66
CA PHE A 177 5.07 16.09 0.00
C PHE A 177 4.72 17.41 0.70
N SER A 178 3.63 18.05 0.27
CA SER A 178 3.13 19.30 0.87
C SER A 178 2.34 19.09 2.16
N HIS A 179 1.89 17.86 2.44
CA HIS A 179 0.92 17.61 3.49
C HIS A 179 1.52 17.76 4.90
N PRO A 180 0.88 18.50 5.83
CA PRO A 180 1.42 18.76 7.17
C PRO A 180 1.71 17.50 7.99
N ALA A 181 0.91 16.44 7.84
CA ALA A 181 1.15 15.19 8.55
C ALA A 181 2.42 14.47 8.09
N LEU A 182 2.84 14.64 6.83
CA LEU A 182 4.09 14.10 6.34
C LEU A 182 5.26 14.87 6.93
N THR A 183 5.24 16.21 6.87
CA THR A 183 6.35 17.06 7.33
C THR A 183 6.50 17.08 8.85
N SER A 184 5.42 16.88 9.61
CA SER A 184 5.44 16.87 11.07
C SER A 184 5.72 15.50 11.70
N ALA A 185 5.57 14.39 10.97
CA ALA A 185 5.82 13.06 11.51
C ALA A 185 7.28 12.89 11.98
N GLN A 186 7.50 12.16 13.06
CA GLN A 186 8.86 11.94 13.56
C GLN A 186 9.67 11.02 12.62
N ARG A 187 9.05 9.92 12.17
CA ARG A 187 9.66 8.94 11.27
C ARG A 187 8.80 8.72 10.04
N ILE A 188 9.39 8.82 8.86
CA ILE A 188 8.69 8.52 7.60
C ILE A 188 9.36 7.38 6.83
N TYR A 189 8.52 6.56 6.22
CA TYR A 189 8.91 5.48 5.31
C TYR A 189 8.26 5.74 3.95
N LEU A 190 9.07 6.09 2.97
CA LEU A 190 8.64 6.29 1.59
C LEU A 190 9.02 5.06 0.79
N VAL A 191 8.03 4.34 0.27
CA VAL A 191 8.19 3.04 -0.39
C VAL A 191 7.54 3.10 -1.77
N GLY A 192 8.12 2.42 -2.76
CA GLY A 192 7.51 2.30 -4.09
C GLY A 192 8.26 3.06 -5.17
N ALA A 193 7.59 3.95 -5.90
CA ALA A 193 8.19 4.82 -6.90
C ALA A 193 8.79 6.08 -6.24
N ALA A 194 10.01 6.44 -6.63
CA ALA A 194 10.65 7.70 -6.28
C ALA A 194 9.97 8.86 -7.03
N PRO A 195 9.91 10.08 -6.45
CA PRO A 195 9.47 11.24 -7.20
C PRO A 195 10.49 11.60 -8.30
N LEU A 196 10.01 12.20 -9.39
CA LEU A 196 10.87 12.77 -10.43
C LEU A 196 11.76 13.89 -9.89
N ASP A 197 11.18 14.74 -9.03
CA ASP A 197 11.91 15.83 -8.38
C ASP A 197 12.52 15.36 -7.05
N ILE A 198 13.83 15.11 -7.08
CA ILE A 198 14.61 14.72 -5.91
C ILE A 198 14.72 15.84 -4.88
N ASP A 199 14.54 17.12 -5.25
CA ASP A 199 14.58 18.21 -4.29
C ASP A 199 13.46 18.09 -3.24
N LEU A 200 12.33 17.46 -3.57
CA LEU A 200 11.26 17.14 -2.62
C LEU A 200 11.78 16.29 -1.45
N LEU A 201 12.64 15.30 -1.74
CA LEU A 201 13.23 14.43 -0.74
C LEU A 201 14.26 15.17 0.13
N LEU A 202 14.97 16.13 -0.46
CA LEU A 202 15.96 16.95 0.25
C LEU A 202 15.32 17.96 1.21
N ASN A 203 14.06 18.34 0.96
CA ASN A 203 13.33 19.32 1.78
C ASN A 203 12.64 18.67 2.99
N LEU A 204 12.72 17.35 3.16
CA LEU A 204 12.16 16.63 4.29
C LEU A 204 12.92 16.96 5.59
N SER A 205 12.22 17.55 6.56
CA SER A 205 12.75 17.97 7.86
C SER A 205 12.54 16.94 8.97
N ASN A 206 11.94 15.78 8.67
CA ASN A 206 11.64 14.73 9.65
C ASN A 206 12.92 14.22 10.35
N LYS A 207 12.78 13.72 11.58
CA LYS A 207 13.93 13.18 12.33
C LYS A 207 14.53 11.96 11.62
N ILE A 208 13.70 11.00 11.23
CA ILE A 208 14.15 9.79 10.55
C ILE A 208 13.39 9.62 9.24
N VAL A 209 14.11 9.43 8.13
CA VAL A 209 13.51 9.19 6.81
C VAL A 209 14.14 7.95 6.19
N HIS A 210 13.28 7.02 5.77
CA HIS A 210 13.68 5.84 5.02
C HIS A 210 13.13 5.91 3.60
N PHE A 211 14.03 5.93 2.62
CA PHE A 211 13.73 5.88 1.20
C PHE A 211 13.92 4.44 0.71
N LYS A 212 12.81 3.71 0.56
CA LYS A 212 12.77 2.33 0.07
C LYS A 212 12.01 2.27 -1.25
N TYR A 213 12.49 3.00 -2.25
CA TYR A 213 11.90 2.96 -3.57
C TYR A 213 12.20 1.60 -4.21
N ILE A 214 11.14 0.83 -4.46
CA ILE A 214 11.22 -0.53 -4.97
C ILE A 214 10.91 -0.68 -6.44
N TRP A 215 10.31 0.34 -7.03
CA TRP A 215 9.93 0.38 -8.44
C TRP A 215 10.76 1.41 -9.23
N SER A 216 11.72 2.07 -8.58
CA SER A 216 12.66 2.99 -9.22
C SER A 216 14.08 2.45 -9.13
N PRO A 217 14.97 2.86 -10.05
CA PRO A 217 16.41 2.62 -9.91
C PRO A 217 16.93 3.09 -8.55
N ASP A 218 17.99 2.46 -8.06
CA ASP A 218 18.68 2.98 -6.88
C ASP A 218 19.26 4.37 -7.19
N PHE A 219 19.37 5.21 -6.16
CA PHE A 219 20.07 6.49 -6.28
C PHE A 219 21.53 6.27 -6.68
N SER A 220 21.99 7.08 -7.62
CA SER A 220 23.39 7.13 -8.00
C SER A 220 24.27 7.63 -6.86
N THR A 221 25.55 7.27 -6.89
CA THR A 221 26.54 7.74 -5.92
C THR A 221 26.61 9.27 -5.87
N GLU A 222 26.45 9.97 -7.01
CA GLU A 222 26.48 11.44 -7.03
C GLU A 222 25.26 12.08 -6.36
N GLU A 223 24.07 11.51 -6.54
CA GLU A 223 22.86 11.95 -5.84
C GLU A 223 23.01 11.77 -4.33
N LEU A 224 23.43 10.58 -3.87
CA LEU A 224 23.65 10.32 -2.45
C LEU A 224 24.71 11.25 -1.82
N MET A 225 25.80 11.54 -2.56
CA MET A 225 26.81 12.49 -2.12
C MET A 225 26.30 13.94 -2.09
N THR A 226 25.31 14.28 -2.93
CA THR A 226 24.62 15.57 -2.91
C THR A 226 23.69 15.68 -1.72
N PHE A 227 22.93 14.62 -1.40
CA PHE A 227 22.16 14.50 -0.15
C PHE A 227 23.05 14.74 1.08
N ALA A 228 24.17 14.00 1.16
CA ALA A 228 25.10 14.12 2.29
C ALA A 228 25.67 15.54 2.41
N ARG A 229 26.09 16.15 1.30
CA ARG A 229 26.59 17.54 1.28
C ARG A 229 25.55 18.52 1.77
N LYS A 230 24.31 18.47 1.26
CA LYS A 230 23.24 19.40 1.69
C LYS A 230 22.94 19.26 3.19
N ILE A 231 22.85 18.03 3.70
CA ILE A 231 22.62 17.73 5.13
C ILE A 231 23.73 18.30 6.02
N ILE A 232 24.99 18.21 5.59
CA ILE A 232 26.15 18.75 6.30
C ILE A 232 26.15 20.27 6.26
N THR A 233 25.96 20.87 5.07
CA THR A 233 26.00 22.33 4.88
C THR A 233 24.88 23.04 5.64
N VAL A 234 23.68 22.47 5.69
CA VAL A 234 22.54 23.05 6.43
C VAL A 234 22.71 22.92 7.95
N GLY A 235 23.57 22.03 8.43
CA GLY A 235 23.78 21.79 9.86
C GLY A 235 22.62 21.02 10.49
N SER A 236 22.47 19.75 10.10
CA SER A 236 21.37 18.92 10.60
C SER A 236 21.45 18.66 12.11
N PRO A 237 20.32 18.75 12.85
CA PRO A 237 20.29 18.44 14.29
C PRO A 237 20.78 17.03 14.63
N VAL A 238 21.28 16.87 15.85
CA VAL A 238 21.72 15.56 16.37
C VAL A 238 20.54 14.57 16.38
N GLY A 239 20.79 13.36 15.87
CA GLY A 239 19.80 12.28 15.81
C GLY A 239 18.90 12.31 14.56
N VAL A 240 19.21 13.16 13.57
CA VAL A 240 18.63 13.08 12.23
C VAL A 240 19.26 11.94 11.44
N GLN A 241 18.42 11.11 10.81
CA GLN A 241 18.85 9.97 10.00
C GLN A 241 18.16 9.97 8.65
N ARG A 242 18.92 9.69 7.59
CA ARG A 242 18.43 9.36 6.25
C ARG A 242 18.96 7.99 5.87
N THR A 243 18.10 7.15 5.33
CA THR A 243 18.47 5.79 4.91
C THR A 243 17.92 5.53 3.52
N PHE A 244 18.78 5.01 2.65
CA PHE A 244 18.47 4.76 1.25
C PHE A 244 18.60 3.27 0.98
N ARG A 245 17.68 2.73 0.15
CA ARG A 245 17.86 1.40 -0.43
C ARG A 245 18.96 1.47 -1.49
N MET A 246 19.82 0.45 -1.49
CA MET A 246 20.71 0.11 -2.60
C MET A 246 20.60 -1.40 -2.83
N SER A 247 20.66 -1.81 -4.08
CA SER A 247 20.39 -3.18 -4.54
C SER A 247 21.59 -3.78 -5.29
N HIS A 248 22.50 -2.94 -5.80
CA HIS A 248 23.67 -3.37 -6.58
C HIS A 248 24.97 -3.26 -5.76
N GLU A 249 25.69 -4.37 -5.62
CA GLU A 249 26.93 -4.49 -4.83
C GLU A 249 28.03 -3.54 -5.35
N ASP A 250 28.26 -3.50 -6.67
CA ASP A 250 29.25 -2.58 -7.29
C ASP A 250 29.00 -1.11 -6.93
N SER A 251 27.73 -0.70 -6.85
CA SER A 251 27.35 0.66 -6.47
C SER A 251 27.61 0.94 -4.99
N ILE A 252 27.38 -0.05 -4.13
CA ILE A 252 27.68 0.01 -2.70
C ILE A 252 29.19 0.14 -2.50
N ASP A 253 29.99 -0.69 -3.16
CA ASP A 253 31.45 -0.66 -3.05
C ASP A 253 32.02 0.68 -3.54
N ASN A 254 31.53 1.20 -4.66
CA ASN A 254 31.92 2.52 -5.16
C ASN A 254 31.61 3.63 -4.12
N LEU A 255 30.40 3.63 -3.54
CA LEU A 255 30.03 4.59 -2.51
C LEU A 255 30.94 4.47 -1.27
N LEU A 256 31.12 3.25 -0.76
CA LEU A 256 31.95 2.98 0.43
C LEU A 256 33.41 3.40 0.20
N ASN A 257 33.97 3.14 -0.97
CA ASN A 257 35.32 3.57 -1.32
C ASN A 257 35.44 5.10 -1.30
N ARG A 258 34.47 5.84 -1.84
CA ARG A 258 34.50 7.31 -1.85
C ARG A 258 34.33 7.92 -0.46
N VAL A 259 33.55 7.29 0.42
CA VAL A 259 33.39 7.74 1.82
C VAL A 259 34.64 7.39 2.63
N GLY A 260 35.15 6.17 2.50
CA GLY A 260 36.33 5.68 3.23
C GLY A 260 37.62 6.43 2.91
N ILE A 261 37.79 6.90 1.66
CA ILE A 261 38.92 7.79 1.29
C ILE A 261 38.86 9.13 2.03
N ARG A 262 37.67 9.61 2.42
CA ARG A 262 37.50 10.93 3.06
C ARG A 262 37.63 10.91 4.59
N THR A 263 37.44 9.77 5.25
CA THR A 263 37.61 9.65 6.72
C THR A 263 39.06 9.43 7.17
N ASN A 264 39.98 9.14 6.24
CA ASN A 264 41.42 8.98 6.51
C ASN A 264 42.23 10.28 6.27
N ARG A 265 41.61 11.46 6.37
CA ARG A 265 42.29 12.76 6.33
C ARG A 265 41.90 13.63 7.51
#